data_AF-A0A183BHA5-F1
#
_entry.id   AF-A0A183BHA5-F1
#
_cell.length_a   1.000
_cell.length_b   1.000
_cell.length_c   1.000
_cell.angle_alpha   90.00
_cell.angle_beta   90.00
_cell.angle_gamma   90.00
#
_symmetry.space_group_name_H-M   'P 1'
#
loop_
_entity.id
_entity.type
_entity.pdbx_description
1 polymer ?
#
loop_
_entity_poly.entity_id
_entity_poly.type
_entity_poly.pdbx_seq_one_letter_code
_entity_poly.pdbx_strand_id
1 'polypeptide(L)' 'MPDCLGVKPKSNKPNQTAQSYGLTATFKLNLAEHRKFVTVSINDHPMRLQLYTASDITIISEDTWKSLDSPAF' A
#
# COMPACT_ATOMS: atom_id res chain seq x y z
N MET A 1 38.05 2.17 -48.90
CA MET A 1 37.09 2.08 -47.79
C MET A 1 36.61 0.63 -47.70
N PRO A 2 36.94 -0.13 -46.65
CA PRO A 2 36.22 -1.36 -46.34
C PRO A 2 35.43 -1.27 -45.02
N ASP A 3 34.36 -2.04 -44.99
CA ASP A 3 33.22 -2.02 -44.08
C ASP A 3 33.53 -2.40 -42.62
N CYS A 4 32.87 -1.71 -41.68
CA CYS A 4 32.81 -2.10 -40.28
C CYS A 4 31.71 -3.16 -40.08
N LEU A 5 32.08 -4.44 -40.09
CA LEU A 5 31.22 -5.52 -39.61
C LEU A 5 30.98 -5.35 -38.09
N GLY A 6 29.77 -4.95 -37.73
CA GLY A 6 29.34 -4.75 -36.34
C GLY A 6 29.21 -6.06 -35.57
N VAL A 7 29.98 -6.21 -34.49
CA VAL A 7 29.78 -7.26 -33.49
C VAL A 7 28.76 -6.76 -32.47
N LYS A 8 27.59 -7.40 -32.36
CA LYS A 8 26.62 -7.13 -31.28
C LYS A 8 27.16 -7.69 -29.96
N PRO A 9 27.35 -6.88 -28.90
CA PRO A 9 27.72 -7.42 -27.60
C PRO A 9 26.54 -8.17 -26.98
N LYS A 10 26.78 -9.40 -26.51
CA LYS A 10 25.83 -10.17 -25.70
C LYS A 10 25.67 -9.48 -24.34
N SER A 11 24.48 -8.98 -24.06
CA SER A 11 24.13 -8.39 -22.75
C SER A 11 23.98 -9.51 -21.72
N ASN A 12 24.98 -9.69 -20.85
CA ASN A 12 24.83 -10.43 -19.61
C ASN A 12 24.20 -9.48 -18.60
N LYS A 13 22.88 -9.58 -18.37
CA LYS A 13 22.23 -8.87 -17.27
C LYS A 13 22.53 -9.64 -15.97
N PRO A 14 23.29 -9.09 -15.02
CA PRO A 14 23.36 -9.69 -13.69
C PRO A 14 21.97 -9.62 -13.04
N ASN A 15 21.51 -10.72 -12.43
CA ASN A 15 20.33 -10.73 -11.58
C ASN A 15 20.59 -9.76 -10.41
N GLN A 16 20.06 -8.54 -10.53
CA GLN A 16 20.08 -7.58 -9.44
C GLN A 16 18.98 -7.99 -8.46
N THR A 17 19.35 -8.66 -7.38
CA THR A 17 18.51 -8.76 -6.19
C THR A 17 18.28 -7.35 -5.67
N ALA A 18 17.07 -6.82 -5.89
CA ALA A 18 16.66 -5.54 -5.33
C ALA A 18 16.68 -5.64 -3.80
N GLN A 19 17.66 -5.01 -3.18
CA GLN A 19 17.72 -4.90 -1.72
C GLN A 19 16.77 -3.78 -1.30
N SER A 20 15.73 -4.13 -0.53
CA SER A 20 14.80 -3.16 0.06
C SER A 20 15.28 -2.81 1.48
N TYR A 21 15.54 -1.52 1.73
CA TYR A 21 15.88 -1.02 3.05
C TYR A 21 14.62 -0.45 3.70
N GLY A 22 14.03 -1.21 4.64
CA GLY A 22 12.90 -0.75 5.46
C GLY A 22 13.40 -0.21 6.80
N LEU A 23 13.00 1.01 7.16
CA LEU A 23 13.19 1.56 8.50
C LEU A 23 11.94 1.28 9.33
N THR A 24 12.07 0.46 10.38
CA THR A 24 10.97 0.20 11.32
C THR A 24 11.02 1.25 12.42
N ALA A 25 10.05 2.16 12.45
CA ALA A 25 9.87 3.12 13.53
C ALA A 25 8.77 2.63 14.48
N THR A 26 9.10 2.48 15.77
CA THR A 26 8.15 2.17 16.84
C THR A 26 8.08 3.33 17.81
N PHE A 27 6.93 4.00 17.86
CA PHE A 27 6.67 5.06 18.85
C PHE A 27 6.04 4.43 20.09
N LYS A 28 6.67 4.61 21.25
CA LYS A 28 6.05 4.28 22.55
C LYS A 28 5.00 5.34 22.88
N LEU A 29 3.78 5.16 22.40
CA LEU A 29 2.65 5.99 22.80
C LEU A 29 2.11 5.47 24.13
N ASN A 30 2.33 6.22 25.21
CA ASN A 30 1.63 6.01 26.48
C ASN A 30 0.22 6.59 26.37
N LEU A 31 -0.61 5.98 25.54
CA LEU A 31 -2.02 6.29 25.44
C LEU A 31 -2.77 5.14 26.11
N ALA A 32 -3.19 5.35 27.36
CA ALA A 32 -4.32 4.62 27.93
C ALA A 32 -5.65 4.96 27.20
N GLU A 33 -5.57 5.60 26.04
CA GLU A 33 -6.71 5.86 25.17
C GLU A 33 -6.95 4.62 24.32
N HIS A 34 -7.94 3.84 24.73
CA HIS A 34 -8.47 2.78 23.88
C HIS A 34 -8.90 3.38 22.55
N ARG A 35 -8.46 2.77 21.44
CA ARG A 35 -8.93 3.14 20.10
C ARG A 35 -10.45 3.15 20.11
N LYS A 36 -11.03 4.29 19.77
CA LYS A 36 -12.48 4.43 19.64
C LYS A 36 -12.89 3.90 18.28
N PHE A 37 -14.00 3.19 18.24
CA PHE A 37 -14.57 2.65 17.01
C PHE A 37 -16.02 3.09 16.90
N VAL A 38 -16.48 3.27 15.67
CA VAL A 38 -17.87 3.53 15.34
C VAL A 38 -18.32 2.52 14.28
N THR A 39 -19.55 2.04 14.40
CA THR A 39 -20.19 1.26 13.33
C THR A 39 -20.95 2.21 12.44
N VAL A 40 -20.62 2.23 11.15
CA VAL A 40 -21.28 3.03 10.11
C VAL A 40 -21.85 2.09 9.05
N SER A 41 -22.97 2.48 8.43
CA SER A 41 -23.47 1.78 7.24
C SER A 41 -22.88 2.45 6.00
N ILE A 42 -22.15 1.70 5.18
CA ILE A 42 -21.61 2.16 3.89
C ILE A 42 -22.16 1.22 2.83
N ASN A 43 -22.92 1.75 1.86
CA ASN A 43 -23.58 0.93 0.83
C ASN A 43 -24.43 -0.20 1.43
N ASP A 44 -25.16 0.06 2.52
CA ASP A 44 -25.93 -0.94 3.29
C ASP A 44 -25.10 -2.03 4.00
N HIS A 45 -23.77 -1.93 3.97
CA HIS A 45 -22.86 -2.82 4.71
C HIS A 45 -22.42 -2.18 6.04
N PRO A 46 -22.70 -2.80 7.20
CA PRO A 46 -22.25 -2.31 8.49
C PRO A 46 -20.73 -2.53 8.65
N MET A 47 -19.99 -1.44 8.80
CA MET A 47 -18.53 -1.45 8.96
C MET A 47 -18.10 -0.82 10.28
N ARG A 48 -17.20 -1.49 11.00
CA ARG A 48 -16.61 -0.97 12.25
C ARG A 48 -15.27 -0.30 11.96
N LEU A 49 -15.26 1.04 12.00
CA LEU A 49 -14.11 1.86 11.65
C LEU A 49 -13.52 2.55 12.88
N GLN A 50 -12.21 2.81 12.87
CA GLN A 50 -11.56 3.57 13.92
C GLN A 50 -11.90 5.06 13.77
N LEU A 51 -12.31 5.70 14.87
CA LEU A 51 -12.59 7.13 14.90
C LEU A 51 -11.27 7.91 15.04
N TYR A 52 -10.95 8.70 14.03
CA TYR A 52 -9.81 9.62 14.04
C TYR A 52 -10.32 11.06 14.06
N THR A 53 -9.93 11.83 15.09
CA THR A 53 -10.45 13.19 15.37
C THR A 53 -9.82 14.30 14.52
N ALA A 54 -8.77 14.00 13.77
CA ALA A 54 -8.02 15.00 12.98
C ALA A 54 -7.74 14.53 11.55
N SER A 55 -8.52 13.56 11.05
CA SER A 55 -8.38 13.08 9.68
C SER A 55 -9.46 13.69 8.80
N ASP A 56 -9.05 14.43 7.77
CA ASP A 56 -9.96 14.94 6.73
C ASP A 56 -10.54 13.80 5.87
N ILE A 57 -9.84 12.66 5.81
CA ILE A 57 -10.21 11.48 5.00
C ILE A 57 -10.10 10.20 5.83
N THR A 58 -10.96 9.22 5.52
CA THR A 58 -10.88 7.87 6.07
C THR A 58 -10.20 6.94 5.06
N ILE A 59 -9.22 6.16 5.50
CA ILE A 59 -8.51 5.17 4.68
C ILE A 59 -9.00 3.77 5.09
N ILE A 60 -9.35 2.95 4.10
CA ILE A 60 -9.73 1.55 4.27
C ILE A 60 -8.75 0.63 3.52
N SER A 61 -8.69 -0.65 3.90
CA SER A 61 -7.91 -1.64 3.15
C SER A 61 -8.59 -2.02 1.83
N GLU A 62 -7.82 -2.57 0.89
CA GLU A 62 -8.35 -3.12 -0.36
C GLU A 62 -9.40 -4.22 -0.11
N ASP A 63 -9.19 -5.08 0.89
CA ASP A 63 -10.17 -6.12 1.26
C ASP A 63 -11.48 -5.53 1.76
N THR A 64 -11.40 -4.44 2.54
CA THR A 64 -12.59 -3.69 2.98
C THR A 64 -13.26 -3.01 1.80
N TRP A 65 -12.48 -2.53 0.83
CA TRP A 65 -13.03 -1.94 -0.38
C TRP A 65 -13.80 -2.96 -1.22
N LYS A 66 -13.23 -4.16 -1.42
CA LYS A 66 -13.89 -5.27 -2.13
C LYS A 66 -15.18 -5.72 -1.45
N SER A 67 -15.26 -5.68 -0.12
CA SER A 67 -16.48 -6.04 0.61
C SER A 67 -17.56 -4.96 0.60
N LEU A 68 -17.24 -3.72 0.21
CA LEU A 68 -18.17 -2.60 0.06
C LEU A 68 -18.83 -2.51 -1.31
N ASP A 69 -18.86 -3.64 -2.05
CA ASP A 69 -19.24 -3.68 -3.45
C ASP A 69 -18.46 -2.66 -4.27
N SER A 70 -17.12 -2.70 -4.15
CA SER A 70 -16.23 -1.83 -4.93
C SER A 70 -16.69 -1.77 -6.39
N PRO A 71 -16.71 -0.60 -7.04
CA PRO A 71 -17.19 -0.44 -8.40
C PRO A 71 -16.61 -1.51 -9.32
N ALA A 72 -17.48 -2.16 -10.10
CA ALA A 72 -17.04 -3.04 -11.17
C ALA A 72 -16.32 -2.19 -12.22
N PHE A 73 -15.03 -2.45 -12.41
CA PHE A 73 -14.25 -1.90 -13.52
C PHE A 73 -14.56 -2.67 -14.81
#